data_AF-A0AA38CTX0-F1
#
_entry.id   AF-A0AA38CTX0-F1
#
_cell.length_a   1.000
_cell.length_b   1.000
_cell.length_c   1.000
_cell.angle_alpha   90.00
_cell.angle_beta   90.00
_cell.angle_gamma   90.00
#
_symmetry.space_group_name_H-M   'P 1'
#
loop_
_entity.id
_entity.type
_entity.pdbx_description
1 polymer ?
#
loop_
_entity_poly.entity_id
_entity_poly.type
_entity_poly.pdbx_seq_one_letter_code
_entity_poly.pdbx_strand_id
1 'polypeptide(L)'
;ANRHTIILMQTGQNRATRTFMDFDSISLAMDGICGLYERKLKELNPAIQNITYDIEDLYSFIDGLADLSALVLDHSLQAYLPNDRKWIKQQLMKHLKKLAVSDWNGSRVNDWNGSRVNDWNGGKRNMYKDMVPYD
;
A
#
# COMPACT_ATOMS: atom_id res chain seq x y z
N ALA A 1 -6.36 -16.74 -2.89
CA ALA A 1 -6.68 -16.99 -4.30
C ALA A 1 -5.98 -15.93 -5.13
N ASN A 2 -5.11 -16.33 -6.06
CA ASN A 2 -4.50 -15.43 -7.04
C ASN A 2 -5.60 -14.93 -7.99
N ARG A 3 -6.07 -13.71 -7.74
CA ARG A 3 -7.00 -13.02 -8.63
C ARG A 3 -6.19 -12.01 -9.41
N HIS A 4 -5.93 -12.31 -10.68
CA HIS A 4 -5.23 -11.40 -11.57
C HIS A 4 -5.93 -10.04 -11.54
N THR A 5 -5.16 -8.98 -11.38
CA THR A 5 -5.64 -7.64 -11.12
C THR A 5 -4.92 -6.68 -12.05
N ILE A 6 -5.68 -5.95 -12.85
CA ILE A 6 -5.17 -4.90 -13.73
C ILE A 6 -5.58 -3.56 -13.14
N ILE A 7 -4.62 -2.66 -12.94
CA ILE A 7 -4.86 -1.29 -12.52
C ILE A 7 -4.86 -0.40 -13.76
N LEU A 8 -5.94 0.35 -13.96
CA LEU A 8 -6.03 1.38 -14.99
C LEU A 8 -5.84 2.73 -14.31
N MET A 9 -4.95 3.56 -14.85
CA MET A 9 -4.63 4.84 -14.22
C MET A 9 -4.42 5.96 -15.24
N GLN A 10 -4.71 7.18 -14.80
CA GLN A 10 -4.42 8.39 -15.54
C GLN A 10 -3.89 9.44 -14.56
N THR A 11 -2.61 9.82 -14.70
CA THR A 11 -1.93 10.69 -13.73
C THR A 11 -2.35 12.15 -13.81
N GLY A 12 -2.79 12.62 -14.98
CA GLY A 12 -3.26 14.00 -15.17
C GLY A 12 -4.36 14.10 -16.22
N GLN A 13 -4.89 15.29 -16.48
CA GLN A 13 -6.02 15.45 -17.42
C GLN A 13 -5.67 15.07 -18.87
N ASN A 14 -4.40 15.12 -19.25
CA ASN A 14 -3.97 14.72 -20.58
C ASN A 14 -4.18 13.21 -20.79
N ARG A 15 -4.98 12.85 -21.80
CA ARG A 15 -5.32 11.46 -22.14
C ARG A 15 -4.08 10.63 -22.50
N ALA A 16 -2.99 11.25 -22.95
CA ALA A 16 -1.73 10.55 -23.23
C ALA A 16 -1.07 9.96 -21.97
N THR A 17 -1.49 10.38 -20.77
CA THR A 17 -0.99 9.83 -19.50
C THR A 17 -1.69 8.54 -19.06
N ARG A 18 -2.67 8.06 -19.84
CA ARG A 18 -3.35 6.80 -19.57
C ARG A 18 -2.38 5.65 -19.71
N THR A 19 -2.31 4.84 -18.67
CA THR A 19 -1.49 3.63 -18.64
C THR A 19 -2.17 2.59 -17.77
N PHE A 20 -1.63 1.38 -17.80
CA PHE A 20 -2.08 0.28 -16.96
C PHE A 20 -0.89 -0.45 -16.33
N MET A 21 -1.17 -1.19 -15.28
CA MET A 21 -0.24 -2.13 -14.66
C MET A 21 -0.98 -3.45 -14.41
N ASP A 22 -0.33 -4.56 -14.68
CA ASP A 22 -0.86 -5.91 -14.50
C ASP A 22 -0.17 -6.63 -13.34
N PHE A 23 -0.95 -7.40 -12.58
CA PHE A 23 -0.47 -8.11 -11.41
C PHE A 23 -1.18 -9.46 -11.26
N ASP A 24 -0.49 -10.46 -10.74
CA ASP A 24 -1.06 -11.79 -10.52
C ASP A 24 -2.05 -11.86 -9.34
N SER A 25 -2.03 -10.85 -8.47
CA SER A 25 -2.88 -10.80 -7.28
C SER A 25 -3.25 -9.38 -6.89
N ILE A 26 -4.34 -9.26 -6.11
CA ILE A 26 -4.76 -7.99 -5.50
C ILE A 26 -3.67 -7.44 -4.59
N SER A 27 -2.99 -8.29 -3.81
CA SER A 27 -1.91 -7.85 -2.91
C SER A 27 -0.74 -7.23 -3.67
N LEU A 28 -0.28 -7.89 -4.74
CA LEU A 28 0.77 -7.34 -5.60
C LEU A 28 0.35 -6.02 -6.26
N ALA A 29 -0.93 -5.89 -6.63
CA ALA A 29 -1.45 -4.63 -7.15
C ALA A 29 -1.43 -3.51 -6.09
N MET A 30 -1.71 -3.83 -4.83
CA MET A 30 -1.61 -2.87 -3.73
C MET A 30 -0.16 -2.46 -3.48
N ASP A 31 0.79 -3.41 -3.50
CA ASP A 31 2.23 -3.13 -3.43
C ASP A 31 2.68 -2.23 -4.60
N GLY A 32 2.18 -2.47 -5.81
CA GLY A 32 2.46 -1.64 -6.97
C GLY A 32 2.01 -0.19 -6.81
N ILE A 33 0.83 0.04 -6.20
CA ILE A 33 0.33 1.40 -5.92
C ILE A 33 1.17 2.10 -4.85
N CYS A 34 1.55 1.38 -3.78
CA CYS A 34 2.49 1.90 -2.77
C CYS A 34 3.83 2.29 -3.42
N GLY A 35 4.40 1.41 -4.25
CA GLY A 35 5.65 1.66 -4.95
C GLY A 35 5.61 2.84 -5.92
N LEU A 36 4.47 3.09 -6.58
CA LEU A 36 4.27 4.28 -7.40
C LEU A 36 4.35 5.55 -6.57
N TYR A 37 3.68 5.57 -5.41
CA TYR A 37 3.70 6.71 -4.52
C TYR A 37 5.09 6.95 -3.92
N GLU A 38 5.75 5.89 -3.48
CA GLU A 38 7.12 5.94 -2.96
C GLU A 38 8.12 6.46 -3.98
N ARG A 39 8.01 6.05 -5.25
CA ARG A 39 8.85 6.59 -6.33
C ARG A 39 8.65 8.09 -6.49
N LYS A 40 7.40 8.56 -6.49
CA LYS A 40 7.08 10.00 -6.53
C LYS A 40 7.66 10.74 -5.32
N LEU A 41 7.60 10.16 -4.13
CA LEU A 41 8.20 10.74 -2.93
C LEU A 41 9.73 10.82 -3.03
N LYS A 42 10.41 9.82 -3.61
CA LYS A 42 11.87 9.84 -3.89
C LYS A 42 12.24 10.93 -4.88
N GLU A 43 11.46 11.08 -5.95
CA GLU A 43 11.70 12.11 -6.96
C GLU A 43 11.59 13.52 -6.37
N LEU A 44 10.63 13.73 -5.46
CA LEU A 44 10.45 15.02 -4.77
C LEU A 44 11.50 15.26 -3.67
N ASN A 45 11.99 14.20 -3.03
CA ASN A 45 12.90 14.28 -1.90
C ASN A 45 14.12 13.36 -2.07
N PRO A 46 15.00 13.61 -3.04
CA PRO A 46 16.10 12.71 -3.39
C PRO A 46 17.14 12.52 -2.27
N ALA A 47 17.19 13.45 -1.30
CA ALA A 47 18.08 13.36 -0.14
C ALA A 47 17.57 12.41 0.97
N ILE A 48 16.29 12.05 0.94
CA ILE A 48 15.68 11.16 1.96
C ILE A 48 15.98 9.71 1.59
N GLN A 49 16.79 9.04 2.43
CA GLN A 49 17.13 7.63 2.24
C GLN A 49 15.96 6.69 2.57
N ASN A 50 15.28 6.96 3.69
CA ASN A 50 14.16 6.17 4.17
C ASN A 50 12.87 6.98 4.09
N ILE A 51 11.97 6.53 3.21
CA ILE A 51 10.67 7.17 3.03
C ILE A 51 9.68 6.59 4.02
N THR A 52 8.98 7.48 4.72
CA THR A 52 7.86 7.16 5.58
C THR A 52 6.71 8.09 5.22
N TYR A 53 5.50 7.56 5.15
CA TYR A 53 4.27 8.30 4.89
C TYR A 53 3.13 7.64 5.64
N ASP A 54 2.08 8.40 5.94
CA ASP A 54 0.85 7.84 6.49
C ASP A 54 -0.15 7.43 5.38
N ILE A 55 -1.26 6.83 5.79
CA ILE A 55 -2.27 6.41 4.82
C ILE A 55 -3.07 7.58 4.21
N GLU A 56 -3.16 8.71 4.91
CA GLU A 56 -3.89 9.90 4.45
C GLU A 56 -3.14 10.57 3.29
N ASP A 57 -1.82 10.63 3.37
CA ASP A 57 -0.90 11.03 2.32
C ASP A 57 -1.07 10.19 1.06
N LEU A 58 -1.09 8.85 1.21
CA LEU A 58 -1.32 7.92 0.10
C LEU A 58 -2.72 8.10 -0.51
N TYR A 59 -3.74 8.31 0.32
CA TYR A 59 -5.10 8.57 -0.15
C TYR A 59 -5.21 9.88 -0.92
N SER A 60 -4.53 10.92 -0.45
CA SER A 60 -4.47 12.23 -1.11
C SER A 60 -3.75 12.13 -2.45
N PHE A 61 -2.68 11.34 -2.54
CA PHE A 61 -2.04 11.02 -3.82
C PHE A 61 -3.00 10.35 -4.79
N ILE A 62 -3.75 9.35 -4.33
CA ILE A 62 -4.75 8.63 -5.14
C ILE A 62 -5.89 9.54 -5.60
N ASP A 63 -6.36 10.44 -4.74
CA ASP A 63 -7.40 11.43 -5.10
C ASP A 63 -6.89 12.48 -6.08
N GLY A 64 -5.59 12.77 -6.07
CA GLY A 64 -4.94 13.65 -7.03
C GLY A 64 -4.82 13.07 -8.44
N LEU A 65 -5.05 11.77 -8.63
CA LEU A 65 -5.05 11.15 -9.95
C LEU A 65 -6.35 11.49 -10.70
N ALA A 66 -6.22 11.78 -12.00
CA ALA A 66 -7.39 12.07 -12.84
C ALA A 66 -8.34 10.86 -12.90
N ASP A 67 -7.79 9.65 -13.01
CA ASP A 67 -8.55 8.41 -12.95
C ASP A 67 -7.72 7.28 -12.33
N LEU A 68 -8.39 6.41 -11.58
CA LEU A 68 -7.82 5.19 -11.02
C LEU A 68 -8.95 4.16 -10.82
N SER A 69 -8.83 3.02 -11.47
CA SER A 69 -9.75 1.88 -11.34
C SER A 69 -8.99 0.55 -11.41
N ALA A 70 -9.63 -0.51 -10.93
CA ALA A 70 -9.06 -1.85 -10.92
C ALA A 70 -10.02 -2.83 -11.59
N LEU A 71 -9.47 -3.70 -12.44
CA LEU A 71 -10.17 -4.84 -13.01
C LEU A 71 -9.66 -6.10 -12.30
N VAL A 72 -10.53 -6.81 -11.59
CA VAL A 72 -10.16 -8.00 -10.82
C VAL A 72 -10.82 -9.23 -11.43
N LEU A 73 -10.02 -10.24 -11.73
CA LEU A 73 -10.52 -11.50 -12.28
C LEU A 73 -11.38 -12.23 -11.25
N ASP A 74 -12.63 -12.48 -11.62
CA ASP A 74 -13.52 -13.40 -10.93
C ASP A 74 -13.51 -14.75 -11.67
N HIS A 75 -12.99 -15.78 -11.00
CA HIS A 75 -12.86 -17.12 -11.56
C HIS A 75 -14.18 -17.84 -11.75
N SER A 76 -15.22 -17.49 -10.99
CA SER A 76 -16.55 -18.11 -11.13
C SER A 76 -17.25 -17.60 -12.38
N LEU A 77 -17.12 -16.30 -12.65
CA LEU A 77 -17.71 -15.63 -13.80
C LEU A 77 -16.81 -15.65 -15.05
N GLN A 78 -15.54 -16.04 -14.90
CA GLN A 78 -14.51 -15.94 -15.95
C GLN A 78 -14.46 -14.55 -16.57
N ALA A 79 -14.59 -13.51 -15.74
CA ALA A 79 -14.70 -12.13 -16.18
C ALA A 79 -13.97 -11.19 -15.22
N TYR A 80 -13.57 -10.03 -15.74
CA TYR A 80 -13.01 -8.96 -14.92
C TYR A 80 -14.13 -8.09 -14.35
N LEU A 81 -14.15 -7.97 -13.03
CA LEU A 81 -15.05 -7.08 -12.33
C LEU A 81 -14.37 -5.71 -12.14
N PRO A 82 -15.01 -4.61 -12.61
CA PRO A 82 -14.49 -3.28 -12.38
C PRO A 82 -14.70 -2.86 -10.93
N ASN A 83 -13.69 -2.20 -10.38
CA ASN A 83 -13.66 -1.65 -9.03
C ASN A 83 -13.16 -0.22 -9.08
N ASP A 84 -13.78 0.65 -8.31
CA ASP A 84 -13.49 2.07 -8.29
C ASP A 84 -12.33 2.42 -7.34
N ARG A 85 -11.97 3.70 -7.34
CA ARG A 85 -10.95 4.28 -6.44
C ARG A 85 -11.25 4.02 -4.96
N LYS A 86 -12.52 4.05 -4.55
CA LYS A 86 -12.92 3.82 -3.16
C LYS A 86 -12.60 2.39 -2.74
N TRP A 87 -12.88 1.42 -3.60
CA TRP A 87 -12.52 0.03 -3.36
C TRP A 87 -11.00 -0.15 -3.24
N ILE A 88 -10.22 0.50 -4.12
CA ILE A 88 -8.75 0.44 -4.08
C ILE A 88 -8.22 0.94 -2.72
N LYS A 89 -8.72 2.09 -2.24
CA LYS A 89 -8.35 2.62 -0.92
C LYS A 89 -8.65 1.63 0.21
N GLN A 90 -9.80 0.97 0.17
CA GLN A 90 -10.16 -0.06 1.16
C GLN A 90 -9.23 -1.27 1.10
N GLN A 91 -8.81 -1.70 -0.09
CA GLN A 91 -7.84 -2.80 -0.24
C GLN A 91 -6.46 -2.40 0.26
N LEU A 92 -6.01 -1.17 0.01
CA LEU A 92 -4.76 -0.64 0.56
C LEU A 92 -4.77 -0.67 2.09
N MET A 93 -5.83 -0.17 2.72
CA MET A 93 -5.96 -0.24 4.20
C MET A 93 -5.87 -1.67 4.71
N LYS A 94 -6.58 -2.61 4.07
CA LYS A 94 -6.53 -4.03 4.45
C LYS A 94 -5.13 -4.63 4.25
N HIS A 95 -4.45 -4.24 3.18
CA HIS A 95 -3.11 -4.71 2.83
C HIS A 95 -2.07 -4.21 3.82
N LEU A 96 -2.04 -2.90 4.09
CA LEU A 96 -1.12 -2.30 5.07
C LEU A 96 -1.33 -2.84 6.48
N LYS A 97 -2.59 -3.04 6.91
CA LYS A 97 -2.90 -3.70 8.19
C LYS A 97 -2.33 -5.12 8.28
N LYS A 98 -2.37 -5.89 7.19
CA LYS A 98 -1.80 -7.24 7.15
C LYS A 98 -0.29 -7.23 7.26
N LEU A 99 0.38 -6.33 6.54
CA LEU A 99 1.84 -6.17 6.60
C LEU A 99 2.31 -5.82 8.03
N ALA A 100 1.61 -4.88 8.67
CA ALA A 100 1.94 -4.45 10.01
C ALA A 100 1.76 -5.58 11.06
N VAL A 101 0.79 -6.48 10.85
CA VAL A 101 0.60 -7.68 11.69
C VAL A 101 1.62 -8.78 11.37
N SER A 102 2.00 -8.98 10.11
CA SER A 102 3.01 -9.98 9.75
C SER A 102 4.39 -9.64 10.29
N ASP A 103 4.77 -8.36 10.29
CA ASP A 103 6.04 -7.89 10.87
C ASP A 103 6.13 -8.17 12.38
N TRP A 104 4.98 -8.14 13.06
CA TRP A 104 4.90 -8.53 14.48
C TRP A 104 5.01 -10.05 14.69
N ASN A 105 4.40 -10.86 13.81
CA ASN A 105 4.48 -12.32 13.89
C ASN A 105 5.88 -12.86 13.51
N GLY A 106 6.64 -12.16 12.66
CA GLY A 106 8.02 -12.52 12.30
C GLY A 106 9.08 -12.18 13.35
N SER A 107 8.76 -11.30 14.31
CA SER A 107 9.69 -10.88 15.38
C SER A 107 9.51 -11.64 16.71
N ARG A 108 8.68 -12.70 16.74
CA ARG A 108 8.30 -13.41 17.99
C ARG A 108 8.90 -14.80 18.20
N VAL A 109 9.88 -15.22 17.40
CA VAL A 109 10.54 -16.51 17.59
C VAL A 109 12.05 -16.32 17.44
N ASN A 110 12.74 -16.02 18.56
CA ASN A 110 14.07 -16.52 18.95
C ASN A 110 14.84 -15.68 20.01
N ASP A 111 14.39 -14.48 20.38
CA ASP A 111 15.22 -13.62 21.25
C ASP A 111 14.91 -13.71 22.77
N TRP A 112 14.05 -14.63 23.20
CA TRP A 112 13.88 -14.92 24.63
C TRP A 112 14.67 -16.16 25.05
N ASN A 113 16.00 -16.07 25.00
CA ASN A 113 16.83 -16.80 25.95
C ASN A 113 17.36 -15.78 26.96
N GLY A 114 16.83 -15.83 28.19
CA GLY A 114 17.01 -14.78 29.19
C GLY A 114 18.47 -14.40 29.41
N SER A 115 18.88 -13.25 28.87
CA SER A 115 20.01 -12.46 29.33
C SER A 115 19.93 -11.05 28.75
N ARG A 116 20.17 -10.08 29.63
CA ARG A 116 20.00 -8.64 29.46
C ARG A 116 20.76 -8.12 28.23
N VAL A 117 20.07 -7.46 27.31
CA VAL A 117 20.68 -6.50 26.37
C VAL A 117 19.92 -5.19 26.47
N ASN A 118 20.50 -4.24 27.21
CA ASN A 118 20.25 -2.83 27.02
C ASN A 118 21.06 -2.43 25.79
N ASP A 119 20.40 -2.04 24.70
CA ASP A 119 20.90 -1.08 23.70
C ASP A 119 19.86 -0.97 22.57
N TRP A 120 18.87 -0.09 22.75
CA TRP A 120 18.05 0.42 21.65
C TRP A 120 17.88 1.94 21.82
N ASN A 121 18.80 2.68 21.21
CA ASN A 121 18.67 4.12 20.99
C ASN A 121 18.05 4.31 19.59
N GLY A 122 16.73 4.47 19.51
CA GLY A 122 16.03 4.59 18.24
C GLY A 122 14.53 4.53 18.43
N GLY A 123 13.92 5.68 18.67
CA GLY A 123 12.49 5.84 18.92
C GLY A 123 11.64 5.18 17.83
N LYS A 124 10.95 4.10 18.20
CA LYS A 124 9.81 3.59 17.42
C LYS A 124 8.62 4.50 17.69
N ARG A 125 8.35 5.48 16.80
CA ARG A 125 7.03 6.09 16.74
C ARG A 125 6.03 5.00 16.37
N ASN A 126 5.07 4.79 17.27
CA ASN A 126 4.08 3.75 17.15
C ASN A 126 2.96 4.24 16.21
N MET A 127 3.08 3.98 14.89
CA MET A 127 2.09 4.37 13.87
C MET A 127 0.67 3.84 14.15
N TYR A 128 0.52 2.90 15.08
CA TYR A 128 -0.77 2.37 15.51
C TYR A 128 -1.63 3.34 16.35
N LYS A 129 -1.04 4.39 16.93
CA LYS A 129 -1.82 5.34 17.76
C LYS A 129 -2.66 6.32 16.94
N ASP A 130 -2.32 6.54 15.67
CA ASP A 130 -2.94 7.60 14.85
C ASP A 130 -4.04 7.08 13.92
N MET A 131 -4.32 5.76 13.91
CA MET A 131 -5.33 5.12 13.03
C MET A 131 -6.64 4.73 13.73
N VAL A 132 -6.89 5.20 14.95
CA VAL A 132 -8.18 4.99 15.63
C VAL A 132 -9.10 6.17 15.27
N PRO A 133 -10.25 5.95 14.61
CA PRO A 133 -11.24 7.01 14.49
C PRO A 133 -11.75 7.32 15.91
N TYR A 134 -11.80 8.60 16.28
CA TYR A 134 -12.61 9.03 17.42
C TYR A 134 -14.08 8.62 17.12
N ASP A 135 -14.72 7.96 18.09
CA ASP A 135 -16.15 7.64 18.08
C ASP A 135 -17.02 8.87 17.76
#